data_AF-A0A1Q2YN88-F1
#
_entry.id   AF-A0A1Q2YN88-F1
#
_cell.length_a   1.000
_cell.length_b   1.000
_cell.length_c   1.000
_cell.angle_alpha   90.00
_cell.angle_beta   90.00
_cell.angle_gamma   90.00
#
_symmetry.space_group_name_H-M   'P 1'
#
loop_
_entity.id
_entity.type
_entity.pdbx_description
1 polymer ?
#
loop_
_entity_poly.entity_id
_entity_poly.type
_entity_poly.pdbx_seq_one_letter_code
_entity_poly.pdbx_strand_id
1 'polypeptide(L)'
;MFRWLSMGRVRRREAALAAWNTKILGSLLARRAYEAGLAGYGMAAPGEPRPAGLTGRLCRQADVEAPWLHHWCARQHIAPLYHRKVWEDCFVPQALWEAGMLAPGRRGLGFAVGEELLPCIFAADGVEVLATDLPAGDPRAREWIRTAQHMSAREHLFHPHLIGREDFEARVAFRPVDMAHIPAELMRGEFDFVWSVCSFEHLGTVEAGLDFVLRAMRCLKPGGVAVHTTEFNLLDDGPGVEKGKTVLFRRRHLETLMRRLEAAGHAPLPMDYEPGSGLLDRFVDLPPFAGQGIWPLPIDPGDTPHLKLSVRGCISTSAGIIIRAAQ
;
A
#
# COMPACT_ATOMS: atom_id res chain seq x y z
N MET A 1 -31.31 -9.95 -35.37
CA MET A 1 -30.08 -9.19 -35.01
C MET A 1 -30.34 -8.04 -34.02
N PHE A 2 -31.33 -7.17 -34.24
CA PHE A 2 -31.68 -6.05 -33.32
C PHE A 2 -32.09 -6.48 -31.89
N ARG A 3 -32.85 -7.56 -31.73
CA ARG A 3 -33.32 -8.06 -30.41
C ARG A 3 -32.18 -8.55 -29.50
N TRP A 4 -31.15 -9.18 -30.08
CA TRP A 4 -29.95 -9.65 -29.37
C TRP A 4 -29.05 -8.49 -28.92
N LEU A 5 -28.84 -7.49 -29.77
CA LEU A 5 -28.11 -6.26 -29.44
C LEU A 5 -28.84 -5.44 -28.35
N SER A 6 -30.17 -5.49 -28.31
CA SER A 6 -30.99 -4.88 -27.26
C SER A 6 -30.84 -5.62 -25.92
N MET A 7 -30.93 -6.96 -25.90
CA MET A 7 -30.75 -7.77 -24.70
C MET A 7 -29.33 -7.68 -24.11
N GLY A 8 -28.30 -7.49 -24.94
CA GLY A 8 -26.93 -7.24 -24.46
C GLY A 8 -26.77 -5.87 -23.77
N ARG A 9 -27.50 -4.85 -24.24
CA ARG A 9 -27.52 -3.52 -23.59
C ARG A 9 -28.28 -3.53 -22.27
N VAL A 10 -29.44 -4.19 -22.23
CA VAL A 10 -30.24 -4.33 -20.99
C VAL A 10 -29.43 -5.04 -19.91
N ARG A 11 -28.83 -6.20 -20.21
CA ARG A 11 -28.00 -6.95 -19.25
C ARG A 11 -26.81 -6.15 -18.72
N ARG A 12 -26.15 -5.35 -19.56
CA ARG A 12 -25.06 -4.46 -19.10
C ARG A 12 -25.56 -3.38 -18.14
N ARG A 13 -26.74 -2.82 -18.40
CA ARG A 13 -27.35 -1.82 -17.51
C ARG A 13 -27.79 -2.44 -16.18
N GLU A 14 -28.39 -3.62 -16.21
CA GLU A 14 -28.77 -4.35 -15.00
C GLU A 14 -27.55 -4.75 -14.16
N ALA A 15 -26.47 -5.18 -14.79
CA ALA A 15 -25.21 -5.46 -14.09
C ALA A 15 -24.64 -4.20 -13.41
N ALA A 16 -24.70 -3.04 -14.07
CA ALA A 16 -24.28 -1.77 -13.46
C ALA A 16 -25.18 -1.37 -12.27
N LEU A 17 -26.50 -1.58 -12.37
CA LEU A 17 -27.42 -1.33 -11.27
C LEU A 17 -27.20 -2.31 -10.11
N ALA A 18 -26.89 -3.57 -10.38
CA ALA A 18 -26.51 -4.55 -9.36
C ALA A 18 -25.21 -4.15 -8.65
N ALA A 19 -24.19 -3.73 -9.40
CA ALA A 19 -22.95 -3.20 -8.82
C ALA A 19 -23.20 -1.98 -7.93
N TRP A 20 -24.10 -1.08 -8.35
CA TRP A 20 -24.52 0.06 -7.56
C TRP A 20 -25.25 -0.36 -6.27
N ASN A 21 -26.19 -1.30 -6.34
CA ASN A 21 -26.87 -1.83 -5.13
C ASN A 21 -25.85 -2.44 -4.16
N THR A 22 -24.89 -3.22 -4.66
CA THR A 22 -23.80 -3.77 -3.85
C THR A 22 -22.98 -2.67 -3.19
N LYS A 23 -22.63 -1.61 -3.93
CA LYS A 23 -21.92 -0.45 -3.40
C LYS A 23 -22.67 0.20 -2.24
N ILE A 24 -23.97 0.48 -2.41
CA ILE A 24 -24.81 1.08 -1.36
C ILE A 24 -24.86 0.18 -0.12
N LEU A 25 -25.06 -1.13 -0.31
CA LEU A 25 -25.07 -2.08 0.81
C LEU A 25 -23.72 -2.08 1.53
N GLY A 26 -22.61 -2.16 0.80
CA GLY A 26 -21.27 -2.05 1.37
C GLY A 26 -21.09 -0.78 2.20
N SER A 27 -21.55 0.36 1.69
CA SER A 27 -21.43 1.63 2.40
C SER A 27 -22.28 1.73 3.65
N LEU A 28 -23.48 1.17 3.63
CA LEU A 28 -24.28 1.08 4.85
C LEU A 28 -23.62 0.17 5.90
N LEU A 29 -22.92 -0.88 5.49
CA LEU A 29 -22.15 -1.74 6.40
C LEU A 29 -20.96 -1.01 7.01
N ALA A 30 -20.17 -0.31 6.19
CA ALA A 30 -19.05 0.50 6.67
C ALA A 30 -19.52 1.60 7.63
N ARG A 31 -20.57 2.34 7.25
CA ARG A 31 -21.15 3.40 8.09
C ARG A 31 -21.63 2.87 9.45
N ARG A 32 -22.27 1.70 9.49
CA ARG A 32 -22.67 1.09 10.77
C ARG A 32 -21.48 0.80 11.68
N ALA A 33 -20.37 0.37 11.11
CA ALA A 33 -19.17 0.13 11.90
C ALA A 33 -18.50 1.44 12.36
N TYR A 34 -18.59 2.51 11.55
CA TYR A 34 -18.20 3.86 11.96
C TYR A 34 -19.08 4.41 13.09
N GLU A 35 -20.41 4.26 12.99
CA GLU A 35 -21.38 4.65 14.03
C GLU A 35 -21.18 3.85 15.33
N ALA A 36 -20.70 2.61 15.23
CA ALA A 36 -20.33 1.79 16.37
C ALA A 36 -18.97 2.16 16.99
N GLY A 37 -18.25 3.14 16.42
CA GLY A 37 -16.94 3.58 16.91
C GLY A 37 -15.84 2.55 16.69
N LEU A 38 -15.95 1.70 15.66
CA LEU A 38 -14.90 0.73 15.32
C LEU A 38 -13.81 1.35 14.44
N ALA A 39 -14.18 2.33 13.61
CA ALA A 39 -13.34 2.97 12.60
C ALA A 39 -14.00 4.30 12.16
N GLY A 40 -13.44 5.01 11.17
CA GLY A 40 -14.07 6.19 10.57
C GLY A 40 -13.56 7.55 11.06
N TYR A 41 -14.27 8.62 10.68
CA TYR A 41 -13.87 10.00 10.99
C TYR A 41 -13.98 10.32 12.48
N GLY A 42 -13.02 11.12 12.99
CA GLY A 42 -13.03 11.56 14.38
C GLY A 42 -12.72 10.46 15.41
N MET A 43 -12.24 9.30 14.95
CA MET A 43 -11.83 8.21 15.82
C MET A 43 -10.71 8.64 16.77
N ALA A 44 -10.88 8.34 18.06
CA ALA A 44 -9.85 8.53 19.05
C ALA A 44 -8.68 7.58 18.79
N ALA A 45 -7.47 8.13 18.80
CA ALA A 45 -6.24 7.38 18.57
C ALA A 45 -5.35 7.40 19.82
N PRO A 46 -4.63 6.30 20.11
CA PRO A 46 -3.58 6.30 21.12
C PRO A 46 -2.51 7.35 20.79
N GLY A 47 -2.01 8.07 21.80
CA GLY A 47 -0.92 9.04 21.62
C GLY A 47 0.43 8.42 21.23
N GLU A 48 0.61 7.12 21.49
CA GLU A 48 1.81 6.36 21.14
C GLU A 48 1.43 5.10 20.36
N PRO A 49 2.30 4.61 19.44
CA PRO A 49 2.06 3.35 18.75
C PRO A 49 1.90 2.19 19.75
N ARG A 50 1.03 1.23 19.41
CA ARG A 50 0.82 0.00 20.21
C ARG A 50 1.42 -1.19 19.46
N PRO A 51 2.10 -2.13 20.15
CA PRO A 51 2.55 -3.36 19.50
C PRO A 51 1.36 -4.14 18.93
N ALA A 52 1.48 -4.51 17.66
CA ALA A 52 0.54 -5.34 16.91
C ALA A 52 1.15 -6.73 16.61
N GLY A 53 2.46 -6.90 16.78
CA GLY A 53 3.16 -8.14 16.47
C GLY A 53 3.08 -8.43 14.97
N LEU A 54 3.43 -7.43 14.16
CA LEU A 54 3.33 -7.54 12.71
C LEU A 54 4.36 -8.53 12.18
N THR A 55 3.84 -9.45 11.38
CA THR A 55 4.59 -10.28 10.45
C THR A 55 4.17 -9.89 9.03
N GLY A 56 4.63 -10.62 8.01
CA GLY A 56 3.97 -10.51 6.72
C GLY A 56 2.50 -10.93 6.84
N ARG A 57 1.55 -10.18 6.26
CA ARG A 57 0.11 -10.50 6.31
C ARG A 57 -0.71 -9.79 5.24
N LEU A 58 -1.94 -10.24 5.06
CA LEU A 58 -2.95 -9.56 4.24
C LEU A 58 -3.68 -8.46 5.01
N CYS A 59 -4.15 -7.44 4.29
CA CYS A 59 -5.02 -6.40 4.84
C CYS A 59 -6.34 -7.00 5.37
N ARG A 60 -6.72 -6.64 6.60
CA ARG A 60 -7.93 -7.15 7.28
C ARG A 60 -8.75 -6.02 7.87
N GLN A 61 -10.05 -6.24 7.98
CA GLN A 61 -10.97 -5.37 8.72
C GLN A 61 -10.48 -5.15 10.15
N ALA A 62 -10.07 -6.22 10.85
CA ALA A 62 -9.59 -6.14 12.23
C ALA A 62 -8.35 -5.26 12.40
N ASP A 63 -7.51 -5.12 11.37
CA ASP A 63 -6.36 -4.22 11.41
C ASP A 63 -6.82 -2.76 11.32
N VAL A 64 -7.82 -2.45 10.48
CA VAL A 64 -8.39 -1.10 10.37
C VAL A 64 -9.01 -0.63 11.69
N GLU A 65 -9.58 -1.55 12.45
CA GLU A 65 -10.23 -1.28 13.75
C GLU A 65 -9.23 -1.27 14.91
N ALA A 66 -7.96 -1.59 14.65
CA ALA A 66 -6.97 -1.80 15.69
C ALA A 66 -6.37 -0.46 16.18
N PRO A 67 -6.07 -0.34 17.49
CA PRO A 67 -5.45 0.86 18.05
C PRO A 67 -4.13 1.27 17.39
N TRP A 68 -3.35 0.29 16.90
CA TRP A 68 -2.08 0.56 16.23
C TRP A 68 -2.29 1.31 14.90
N LEU A 69 -3.31 0.94 14.12
CA LEU A 69 -3.61 1.59 12.85
C LEU A 69 -4.20 2.98 13.10
N HIS A 70 -5.07 3.12 14.11
CA HIS A 70 -5.63 4.42 14.50
C HIS A 70 -4.54 5.43 14.87
N HIS A 71 -3.47 5.00 15.55
CA HIS A 71 -2.32 5.85 15.84
C HIS A 71 -1.70 6.43 14.56
N TRP A 72 -1.38 5.57 13.58
CA TRP A 72 -0.75 6.00 12.33
C TRP A 72 -1.68 6.82 11.44
N CYS A 73 -2.98 6.52 11.45
CA CYS A 73 -3.99 7.36 10.79
C CYS A 73 -4.02 8.77 11.39
N ALA A 74 -4.08 8.87 12.72
CA ALA A 74 -4.07 10.16 13.40
C ALA A 74 -2.78 10.94 13.14
N ARG A 75 -1.62 10.27 13.14
CA ARG A 75 -0.35 10.91 12.81
C ARG A 75 -0.30 11.45 11.37
N GLN A 76 -0.97 10.78 10.44
CA GLN A 76 -1.10 11.20 9.03
C GLN A 76 -2.26 12.18 8.78
N HIS A 77 -3.03 12.54 9.82
CA HIS A 77 -4.27 13.32 9.67
C HIS A 77 -5.29 12.69 8.69
N ILE A 78 -5.33 11.35 8.62
CA ILE A 78 -6.32 10.58 7.85
C ILE A 78 -7.27 9.84 8.80
N ALA A 79 -8.46 9.49 8.31
CA ALA A 79 -9.39 8.64 9.04
C ALA A 79 -9.08 7.15 8.80
N PRO A 80 -9.23 6.27 9.81
CA PRO A 80 -9.19 4.82 9.63
C PRO A 80 -10.43 4.36 8.85
N LEU A 81 -10.44 4.59 7.54
CA LEU A 81 -11.51 4.10 6.66
C LEU A 81 -11.24 2.65 6.27
N TYR A 82 -12.29 1.89 5.96
CA TYR A 82 -12.18 0.51 5.48
C TYR A 82 -11.65 0.44 4.04
N HIS A 83 -10.41 0.87 3.85
CA HIS A 83 -9.76 1.01 2.57
C HIS A 83 -8.34 0.45 2.66
N ARG A 84 -7.99 -0.46 1.75
CA ARG A 84 -6.68 -1.13 1.81
C ARG A 84 -5.49 -0.17 1.71
N LYS A 85 -5.64 0.98 1.04
CA LYS A 85 -4.59 2.03 0.99
C LYS A 85 -4.30 2.66 2.35
N VAL A 86 -5.34 2.91 3.16
CA VAL A 86 -5.16 3.37 4.55
C VAL A 86 -4.38 2.33 5.35
N TRP A 87 -4.67 1.04 5.15
CA TRP A 87 -3.91 -0.04 5.77
C TRP A 87 -2.46 -0.09 5.30
N GLU A 88 -2.19 0.08 4.01
CA GLU A 88 -0.83 0.10 3.46
C GLU A 88 0.02 1.23 4.06
N ASP A 89 -0.56 2.43 4.13
CA ASP A 89 0.06 3.64 4.69
C ASP A 89 0.33 3.52 6.21
N CYS A 90 -0.38 2.63 6.91
CA CYS A 90 -0.18 2.39 8.34
C CYS A 90 0.70 1.16 8.63
N PHE A 91 0.68 0.15 7.75
CA PHE A 91 1.44 -1.10 7.93
C PHE A 91 2.95 -0.83 7.93
N VAL A 92 3.44 -0.02 6.99
CA VAL A 92 4.87 0.33 6.88
C VAL A 92 5.41 1.00 8.13
N PRO A 93 4.86 2.14 8.59
CA PRO A 93 5.39 2.80 9.79
C PRO A 93 5.25 1.91 11.04
N GLN A 94 4.16 1.13 11.18
CA GLN A 94 4.01 0.20 12.31
C GLN A 94 5.12 -0.87 12.31
N ALA A 95 5.38 -1.50 11.17
CA ALA A 95 6.40 -2.55 11.05
C ALA A 95 7.81 -2.00 11.33
N LEU A 96 8.12 -0.80 10.84
CA LEU A 96 9.40 -0.14 11.10
C LEU A 96 9.55 0.29 12.56
N TRP A 97 8.46 0.76 13.18
CA TRP A 97 8.46 1.10 14.60
C TRP A 97 8.69 -0.13 15.48
N GLU A 98 7.98 -1.24 15.24
CA GLU A 98 8.18 -2.50 15.97
C GLU A 98 9.60 -3.06 15.79
N ALA A 99 10.23 -2.79 14.64
CA ALA A 99 11.61 -3.17 14.38
C ALA A 99 12.66 -2.21 14.99
N GLY A 100 12.26 -1.11 15.63
CA GLY A 100 13.17 -0.11 16.20
C GLY A 100 13.91 0.72 15.15
N MET A 101 13.30 0.91 13.97
CA MET A 101 13.89 1.64 12.84
C MET A 101 13.50 3.12 12.80
N LEU A 102 12.46 3.52 13.52
CA LEU A 102 12.01 4.92 13.62
C LEU A 102 12.66 5.60 14.83
N ALA A 103 13.93 5.98 14.67
CA ALA A 103 14.71 6.63 15.72
C ALA A 103 15.82 7.54 15.13
N PRO A 104 16.32 8.52 15.90
CA PRO A 104 17.43 9.37 15.48
C PRO A 104 18.67 8.57 15.05
N GLY A 105 19.30 9.00 13.96
CA GLY A 105 20.52 8.39 13.42
C GLY A 105 20.30 7.15 12.54
N ARG A 106 19.04 6.75 12.32
CA ARG A 106 18.67 5.73 11.33
C ARG A 106 18.63 6.34 9.93
N ARG A 107 18.94 5.53 8.91
CA ARG A 107 18.85 5.91 7.49
C ARG A 107 17.79 5.07 6.77
N GLY A 108 16.81 5.71 6.14
CA GLY A 108 15.74 5.07 5.38
C GLY A 108 15.83 5.36 3.88
N LEU A 109 15.51 4.38 3.03
CA LEU A 109 15.37 4.55 1.57
C LEU A 109 13.99 4.14 1.07
N GLY A 110 13.25 5.09 0.48
CA GLY A 110 11.93 4.85 -0.07
C GLY A 110 11.95 4.71 -1.59
N PHE A 111 11.22 3.74 -2.12
CA PHE A 111 11.07 3.50 -3.56
C PHE A 111 9.66 3.78 -4.05
N ALA A 112 9.55 4.58 -5.12
CA ALA A 112 8.28 5.01 -5.72
C ALA A 112 7.36 5.65 -4.67
N VAL A 113 7.91 6.62 -3.93
CA VAL A 113 7.28 7.25 -2.76
C VAL A 113 6.06 8.10 -3.14
N GLY A 114 6.00 8.64 -4.35
CA GLY A 114 4.88 9.48 -4.77
C GLY A 114 4.71 10.70 -3.87
N GLU A 115 3.50 10.93 -3.38
CA GLU A 115 3.19 12.06 -2.48
C GLU A 115 2.77 11.59 -1.08
N GLU A 116 3.22 10.41 -0.65
CA GLU A 116 2.91 9.88 0.68
C GLU A 116 3.57 10.69 1.82
N LEU A 117 2.98 10.64 3.02
CA LEU A 117 3.47 11.37 4.20
C LEU A 117 4.64 10.69 4.92
N LEU A 118 4.94 9.43 4.57
CA LEU A 118 5.89 8.59 5.29
C LEU A 118 7.31 9.18 5.41
N PRO A 119 7.91 9.79 4.35
CA PRO A 119 9.20 10.46 4.49
C PRO A 119 9.21 11.54 5.58
N CYS A 120 8.15 12.35 5.68
CA CYS A 120 8.04 13.36 6.72
C CYS A 120 7.86 12.74 8.10
N ILE A 121 7.05 11.70 8.21
CA ILE A 121 6.84 10.98 9.48
C ILE A 121 8.15 10.42 10.01
N PHE A 122 8.93 9.75 9.17
CA PHE A 122 10.21 9.15 9.57
C PHE A 122 11.24 10.23 9.91
N ALA A 123 11.31 11.31 9.14
CA ALA A 123 12.21 12.43 9.44
C ALA A 123 11.83 13.16 10.75
N ALA A 124 10.55 13.23 11.08
CA ALA A 124 10.06 13.77 12.35
C ALA A 124 10.51 12.89 13.54
N ASP A 125 10.67 11.58 13.33
CA ASP A 125 11.25 10.65 14.31
C ASP A 125 12.81 10.65 14.28
N GLY A 126 13.42 11.58 13.54
CA GLY A 126 14.87 11.77 13.49
C GLY A 126 15.62 10.91 12.47
N VAL A 127 14.90 10.20 11.60
CA VAL A 127 15.50 9.39 10.53
C VAL A 127 16.01 10.27 9.39
N GLU A 128 17.19 9.97 8.87
CA GLU A 128 17.66 10.49 7.59
C GLU A 128 17.01 9.71 6.45
N VAL A 129 16.19 10.38 5.64
CA VAL A 129 15.36 9.77 4.62
C VAL A 129 15.86 10.14 3.23
N LEU A 130 16.09 9.13 2.39
CA LEU A 130 16.20 9.30 0.94
C LEU A 130 14.92 8.79 0.28
N ALA A 131 14.08 9.70 -0.21
CA ALA A 131 12.91 9.37 -1.00
C ALA A 131 13.28 9.28 -2.49
N THR A 132 12.73 8.29 -3.18
CA THR A 132 12.96 8.12 -4.62
C THR A 132 11.68 7.86 -5.38
N ASP A 133 11.65 8.34 -6.62
CA ASP A 133 10.57 8.11 -7.56
C ASP A 133 11.13 8.11 -8.99
N LEU A 134 10.36 7.60 -9.94
CA LEU A 134 10.74 7.54 -11.34
C LEU A 134 11.07 8.95 -11.86
N PRO A 135 12.04 9.14 -12.77
CA PRO A 135 12.30 10.46 -13.34
C PRO A 135 11.07 11.05 -14.03
N ALA A 136 10.77 12.33 -13.78
CA ALA A 136 9.59 13.01 -14.35
C ALA A 136 9.55 13.02 -15.89
N GLY A 137 10.71 12.97 -16.55
CA GLY A 137 10.83 12.85 -18.00
C GLY A 137 10.54 11.45 -18.56
N ASP A 138 10.40 10.43 -17.72
CA ASP A 138 10.10 9.07 -18.15
C ASP A 138 8.64 8.96 -18.64
N PRO A 139 8.38 8.38 -19.83
CA PRO A 139 7.02 8.20 -20.34
C PRO A 139 6.08 7.44 -19.39
N ARG A 140 6.62 6.52 -18.57
CA ARG A 140 5.85 5.75 -17.59
C ARG A 140 5.34 6.62 -16.43
N ALA A 141 6.01 7.75 -16.14
CA ALA A 141 5.63 8.68 -15.08
C ALA A 141 4.36 9.49 -15.42
N ARG A 142 4.02 9.65 -16.71
CA ARG A 142 2.95 10.56 -17.14
C ARG A 142 1.59 10.29 -16.49
N GLU A 143 1.21 9.03 -16.34
CA GLU A 143 -0.07 8.68 -15.72
C GLU A 143 -0.08 9.07 -14.25
N TRP A 144 1.01 8.77 -13.55
CA TRP A 144 1.19 9.07 -12.14
C TRP A 144 1.26 10.58 -11.89
N ILE A 145 1.92 11.34 -12.76
CA ILE A 145 1.90 12.82 -12.73
C ILE A 145 0.48 13.34 -12.90
N ARG A 146 -0.28 12.79 -13.86
CA ARG A 146 -1.67 13.20 -14.12
C ARG A 146 -2.58 12.93 -12.93
N THR A 147 -2.35 11.85 -12.18
CA THR A 147 -3.14 11.47 -11.01
C THR A 147 -2.60 12.02 -9.70
N ALA A 148 -1.59 12.91 -9.72
CA ALA A 148 -0.90 13.43 -8.52
C ALA A 148 -0.37 12.32 -7.60
N GLN A 149 0.16 11.26 -8.21
CA GLN A 149 0.74 10.08 -7.56
C GLN A 149 2.23 9.94 -7.90
N HIS A 150 2.83 10.97 -8.48
CA HIS A 150 4.25 11.01 -8.86
C HIS A 150 4.95 12.16 -8.17
N MET A 151 6.10 11.87 -7.56
CA MET A 151 6.95 12.90 -7.01
C MET A 151 7.82 13.55 -8.08
N SER A 152 7.60 14.83 -8.32
CA SER A 152 8.47 15.62 -9.21
C SER A 152 9.43 16.55 -8.47
N ALA A 153 9.18 16.84 -7.19
CA ALA A 153 9.98 17.77 -6.39
C ALA A 153 9.99 17.39 -4.89
N ARG A 154 11.11 17.69 -4.22
CA ARG A 154 11.31 17.46 -2.78
C ARG A 154 10.27 18.22 -1.96
N GLU A 155 9.87 19.39 -2.41
CA GLU A 155 8.97 20.31 -1.72
C GLU A 155 7.57 19.70 -1.51
N HIS A 156 7.15 18.75 -2.35
CA HIS A 156 5.87 18.06 -2.20
C HIS A 156 5.84 17.18 -0.95
N LEU A 157 7.01 16.77 -0.45
CA LEU A 157 7.12 15.99 0.78
C LEU A 157 7.03 16.85 2.03
N PHE A 158 7.12 18.18 1.96
CA PHE A 158 7.15 18.99 3.17
C PHE A 158 5.75 19.20 3.74
N HIS A 159 5.54 18.64 4.94
CA HIS A 159 4.28 18.78 5.66
C HIS A 159 4.53 19.45 7.02
N PRO A 160 4.19 20.75 7.17
CA PRO A 160 4.55 21.53 8.35
C PRO A 160 3.84 21.09 9.65
N HIS A 161 2.79 20.27 9.55
CA HIS A 161 2.15 19.67 10.73
C HIS A 161 2.93 18.49 11.30
N LEU A 162 3.89 17.92 10.54
CA LEU A 162 4.71 16.78 10.95
C LEU A 162 6.10 17.19 11.42
N ILE A 163 6.73 18.13 10.72
CA ILE A 163 8.14 18.46 10.93
C ILE A 163 8.43 19.93 10.62
N GLY A 164 9.37 20.53 11.37
CA GLY A 164 9.88 21.86 11.09
C GLY A 164 10.68 21.93 9.78
N ARG A 165 10.70 23.11 9.14
CA ARG A 165 11.40 23.29 7.85
C ARG A 165 12.89 22.91 7.93
N GLU A 166 13.60 23.37 8.95
CA GLU A 166 15.03 23.11 9.13
C GLU A 166 15.32 21.61 9.27
N ASP A 167 14.54 20.92 10.10
CA ASP A 167 14.66 19.48 10.31
C ASP A 167 14.33 18.68 9.04
N PHE A 168 13.31 19.09 8.28
CA PHE A 168 13.02 18.50 6.98
C PHE A 168 14.17 18.70 5.99
N GLU A 169 14.72 19.91 5.95
CA GLU A 169 15.82 20.22 5.05
C GLU A 169 17.11 19.47 5.40
N ALA A 170 17.33 19.18 6.68
CA ALA A 170 18.46 18.41 7.15
C ALA A 170 18.30 16.90 6.92
N ARG A 171 17.07 16.37 7.02
CA ARG A 171 16.82 14.92 7.10
C ARG A 171 16.20 14.30 5.86
N VAL A 172 15.51 15.04 5.00
CA VAL A 172 14.79 14.46 3.84
C VAL A 172 15.49 14.85 2.55
N ALA A 173 16.07 13.90 1.82
CA ALA A 173 16.57 14.09 0.46
C ALA A 173 15.64 13.42 -0.56
N PHE A 174 15.60 13.97 -1.78
CA PHE A 174 14.92 13.35 -2.92
C PHE A 174 15.92 13.03 -4.03
N ARG A 175 15.74 11.88 -4.67
CA ARG A 175 16.50 11.49 -5.86
C ARG A 175 15.64 10.74 -6.88
N PRO A 176 15.61 11.16 -8.16
CA PRO A 176 14.99 10.38 -9.22
C PRO A 176 15.69 9.03 -9.42
N VAL A 177 14.96 7.92 -9.28
CA VAL A 177 15.44 6.55 -9.43
C VAL A 177 14.35 5.67 -10.04
N ASP A 178 14.68 4.93 -11.10
CA ASP A 178 13.86 3.80 -11.56
C ASP A 178 14.13 2.60 -10.64
N MET A 179 13.16 2.20 -9.84
CA MET A 179 13.31 1.07 -8.92
C MET A 179 13.48 -0.29 -9.65
N ALA A 180 13.17 -0.38 -10.94
CA ALA A 180 13.54 -1.54 -11.76
C ALA A 180 15.07 -1.62 -11.98
N HIS A 181 15.77 -0.49 -11.88
CA HIS A 181 17.19 -0.33 -12.18
C HIS A 181 17.90 0.47 -11.07
N ILE A 182 17.85 -0.07 -9.84
CA ILE A 182 18.46 0.57 -8.66
C ILE A 182 19.96 0.83 -8.93
N PRO A 183 20.43 2.09 -8.82
CA PRO A 183 21.83 2.42 -9.03
C PRO A 183 22.78 1.73 -8.06
N ALA A 184 23.98 1.35 -8.54
CA ALA A 184 24.95 0.58 -7.76
C ALA A 184 25.39 1.27 -6.46
N GLU A 185 25.45 2.60 -6.47
CA GLU A 185 25.77 3.43 -5.32
C GLU A 185 24.73 3.35 -4.19
N LEU A 186 23.47 3.05 -4.49
CA LEU A 186 22.44 2.84 -3.46
C LEU A 186 22.49 1.42 -2.91
N MET A 187 23.11 0.47 -3.62
CA MET A 187 23.25 -0.94 -3.23
C MET A 187 24.57 -1.21 -2.47
N ARG A 188 25.08 -0.22 -1.73
CA ARG A 188 26.29 -0.33 -0.89
C ARG A 188 26.02 -0.79 0.54
N GLY A 189 24.79 -1.15 0.88
CA GLY A 189 24.41 -1.59 2.22
C GLY A 189 24.48 -0.47 3.27
N GLU A 190 23.97 0.71 2.91
CA GLU A 190 24.14 1.94 3.70
C GLU A 190 22.90 2.34 4.52
N PHE A 191 21.76 1.71 4.26
CA PHE A 191 20.47 2.07 4.87
C PHE A 191 20.09 1.09 5.98
N ASP A 192 19.53 1.60 7.07
CA ASP A 192 18.97 0.78 8.15
C ASP A 192 17.65 0.13 7.74
N PHE A 193 16.87 0.82 6.89
CA PHE A 193 15.66 0.25 6.31
C PHE A 193 15.36 0.74 4.90
N VAL A 194 14.56 -0.04 4.17
CA VAL A 194 13.96 0.35 2.90
C VAL A 194 12.45 0.13 2.94
N TRP A 195 11.70 0.90 2.17
CA TRP A 195 10.27 0.66 2.03
C TRP A 195 9.73 0.96 0.63
N SER A 196 8.58 0.37 0.34
CA SER A 196 7.75 0.75 -0.80
C SER A 196 6.28 0.47 -0.52
N VAL A 197 5.40 1.41 -0.82
CA VAL A 197 3.96 1.27 -0.62
C VAL A 197 3.29 0.98 -1.97
N CYS A 198 2.84 -0.27 -2.16
CA CYS A 198 2.02 -0.71 -3.29
C CYS A 198 2.48 -0.14 -4.63
N SER A 199 3.73 -0.48 -4.98
CA SER A 199 4.40 0.06 -6.15
C SER A 199 5.01 -1.02 -7.04
N PHE A 200 5.56 -2.10 -6.48
CA PHE A 200 6.33 -3.08 -7.25
C PHE A 200 5.50 -3.99 -8.15
N GLU A 201 4.18 -4.01 -7.97
CA GLU A 201 3.25 -4.61 -8.93
C GLU A 201 3.16 -3.86 -10.26
N HIS A 202 3.68 -2.64 -10.33
CA HIS A 202 3.67 -1.81 -11.53
C HIS A 202 4.91 -2.01 -12.42
N LEU A 203 5.78 -2.97 -12.08
CA LEU A 203 7.02 -3.27 -12.82
C LEU A 203 6.80 -4.15 -14.06
N GLY A 204 5.56 -4.28 -14.53
CA GLY A 204 5.23 -4.92 -15.80
C GLY A 204 4.99 -6.43 -15.71
N THR A 205 5.70 -7.13 -14.83
CA THR A 205 5.57 -8.59 -14.61
C THR A 205 5.74 -8.95 -13.14
N VAL A 206 5.17 -10.09 -12.72
CA VAL A 206 5.39 -10.66 -11.38
C VAL A 206 6.89 -10.80 -11.09
N GLU A 207 7.65 -11.37 -12.03
CA GLU A 207 9.09 -11.62 -11.86
C GLU A 207 9.87 -10.32 -11.63
N ALA A 208 9.58 -9.26 -12.40
CA ALA A 208 10.24 -7.97 -12.22
C ALA A 208 10.00 -7.36 -10.82
N GLY A 209 8.80 -7.59 -10.26
CA GLY A 209 8.48 -7.21 -8.88
C GLY A 209 9.27 -8.02 -7.84
N LEU A 210 9.39 -9.35 -8.03
CA LEU A 210 10.20 -10.20 -7.15
C LEU A 210 11.68 -9.81 -7.19
N ASP A 211 12.21 -9.55 -8.39
CA ASP A 211 13.58 -9.13 -8.59
C ASP A 211 13.87 -7.76 -7.96
N PHE A 212 12.90 -6.84 -7.99
CA PHE A 212 13.02 -5.57 -7.29
C PHE A 212 13.22 -5.78 -5.79
N VAL A 213 12.39 -6.59 -5.14
CA VAL A 213 12.52 -6.84 -3.68
C VAL A 213 13.89 -7.42 -3.36
N LEU A 214 14.37 -8.40 -4.14
CA LEU A 214 15.71 -8.96 -3.98
C LEU A 214 16.83 -7.93 -4.16
N ARG A 215 16.72 -7.04 -5.16
CA ARG A 215 17.70 -5.96 -5.36
C ARG A 215 17.66 -4.93 -4.23
N ALA A 216 16.47 -4.57 -3.74
CA ALA A 216 16.28 -3.60 -2.67
C ALA A 216 16.97 -4.06 -1.36
N MET A 217 17.04 -5.37 -1.11
CA MET A 217 17.78 -5.91 0.05
C MET A 217 19.28 -5.54 0.03
N ARG A 218 19.88 -5.32 -1.14
CA ARG A 218 21.30 -4.92 -1.28
C ARG A 218 21.55 -3.47 -0.83
N CYS A 219 20.50 -2.67 -0.66
CA CYS A 219 20.60 -1.33 -0.11
C CYS A 219 20.79 -1.34 1.42
N LEU A 220 20.44 -2.44 2.08
CA LEU A 220 20.41 -2.54 3.54
C LEU A 220 21.77 -2.87 4.13
N LYS A 221 22.07 -2.24 5.27
CA LYS A 221 23.08 -2.70 6.22
C LYS A 221 22.74 -4.12 6.69
N PRO A 222 23.74 -4.88 7.17
CA PRO A 222 23.46 -6.13 7.85
C PRO A 222 22.45 -5.97 8.99
N GLY A 223 21.45 -6.86 9.04
CA GLY A 223 20.34 -6.79 10.00
C GLY A 223 19.31 -5.67 9.78
N GLY A 224 19.47 -4.84 8.74
CA GLY A 224 18.49 -3.84 8.32
C GLY A 224 17.15 -4.45 7.90
N VAL A 225 16.13 -3.62 7.70
CA VAL A 225 14.75 -4.09 7.47
C VAL A 225 14.16 -3.56 6.17
N ALA A 226 13.56 -4.43 5.38
CA ALA A 226 12.71 -4.04 4.26
C ALA A 226 11.25 -4.22 4.63
N VAL A 227 10.41 -3.22 4.32
CA VAL A 227 8.94 -3.32 4.45
C VAL A 227 8.28 -2.93 3.14
N HIS A 228 7.51 -3.84 2.57
CA HIS A 228 6.84 -3.61 1.30
C HIS A 228 5.35 -3.96 1.40
N THR A 229 4.50 -3.17 0.74
CA THR A 229 3.12 -3.55 0.47
C THR A 229 2.88 -3.72 -1.03
N THR A 230 1.91 -4.55 -1.42
CA THR A 230 1.56 -4.78 -2.84
C THR A 230 0.14 -5.29 -3.03
N GLU A 231 -0.34 -5.23 -4.26
CA GLU A 231 -1.59 -5.86 -4.71
C GLU A 231 -1.52 -7.39 -4.65
N PHE A 232 -2.48 -7.98 -3.95
CA PHE A 232 -2.58 -9.42 -3.72
C PHE A 232 -3.94 -9.96 -4.17
N ASN A 233 -3.91 -10.97 -5.03
CA ASN A 233 -5.06 -11.73 -5.46
C ASN A 233 -5.34 -12.87 -4.47
N LEU A 234 -6.54 -12.85 -3.86
CA LEU A 234 -7.02 -13.88 -2.94
C LEU A 234 -7.37 -15.21 -3.62
N LEU A 235 -7.55 -15.21 -4.94
CA LEU A 235 -7.85 -16.41 -5.71
C LEU A 235 -6.55 -17.08 -6.17
N ASP A 236 -6.32 -18.29 -5.66
CA ASP A 236 -5.18 -19.11 -6.08
C ASP A 236 -5.40 -19.75 -7.47
N ASP A 237 -6.65 -20.09 -7.78
CA ASP A 237 -7.10 -20.66 -9.05
C ASP A 237 -7.58 -19.59 -10.06
N GLY A 238 -7.87 -20.02 -11.29
CA GLY A 238 -8.31 -19.13 -12.36
C GLY A 238 -7.23 -18.21 -12.95
N PRO A 239 -7.58 -17.39 -13.96
CA PRO A 239 -6.63 -16.56 -14.69
C PRO A 239 -6.01 -15.48 -13.78
N GLY A 240 -4.68 -15.43 -13.76
CA GLY A 240 -3.92 -14.42 -13.01
C GLY A 240 -3.75 -13.13 -13.80
N VAL A 241 -3.30 -12.09 -13.10
CA VAL A 241 -2.84 -10.85 -13.72
C VAL A 241 -1.33 -10.79 -13.55
N GLU A 242 -0.60 -11.53 -14.38
CA GLU A 242 0.85 -11.72 -14.19
C GLU A 242 1.71 -10.80 -15.08
N LYS A 243 1.09 -10.11 -16.04
CA LYS A 243 1.71 -9.13 -16.93
C LYS A 243 0.78 -7.96 -17.21
N GLY A 244 1.36 -6.77 -17.38
CA GLY A 244 0.66 -5.54 -17.75
C GLY A 244 1.07 -4.36 -16.87
N LYS A 245 0.30 -3.26 -16.92
CA LYS A 245 0.57 -2.05 -16.11
C LYS A 245 0.56 -2.30 -14.59
N THR A 246 -0.23 -3.27 -14.17
CA THR A 246 -0.35 -3.70 -12.78
C THR A 246 -0.49 -5.21 -12.81
N VAL A 247 0.34 -5.90 -12.02
CA VAL A 247 0.21 -7.33 -11.77
C VAL A 247 -0.47 -7.56 -10.43
N LEU A 248 -1.02 -8.74 -10.19
CA LEU A 248 -1.55 -9.11 -8.88
C LEU A 248 -0.76 -10.31 -8.38
N PHE A 249 -0.07 -10.15 -7.24
CA PHE A 249 0.67 -11.25 -6.63
C PHE A 249 -0.29 -12.28 -6.06
N ARG A 250 0.14 -13.53 -6.01
CA ARG A 250 -0.60 -14.64 -5.40
C ARG A 250 0.30 -15.28 -4.36
N ARG A 251 -0.30 -16.13 -3.52
CA ARG A 251 0.42 -16.91 -2.51
C ARG A 251 1.67 -17.58 -3.09
N ARG A 252 1.54 -18.31 -4.20
CA ARG A 252 2.68 -18.97 -4.87
C ARG A 252 3.83 -18.02 -5.27
N HIS A 253 3.52 -16.78 -5.62
CA HIS A 253 4.51 -15.78 -6.03
C HIS A 253 5.27 -15.26 -4.80
N LEU A 254 4.55 -14.94 -3.72
CA LEU A 254 5.16 -14.51 -2.47
C LEU A 254 5.94 -15.64 -1.79
N GLU A 255 5.45 -16.89 -1.81
CA GLU A 255 6.22 -18.05 -1.36
C GLU A 255 7.50 -18.27 -2.17
N THR A 256 7.46 -17.99 -3.48
CA THR A 256 8.66 -18.01 -4.33
C THR A 256 9.64 -16.91 -3.92
N LEU A 257 9.15 -15.71 -3.63
CA LEU A 257 9.96 -14.61 -3.10
C LEU A 257 10.62 -14.98 -1.78
N MET A 258 9.87 -15.54 -0.82
CA MET A 258 10.40 -15.94 0.49
C MET A 258 11.55 -16.93 0.32
N ARG A 259 11.38 -17.98 -0.49
CA ARG A 259 12.45 -18.96 -0.77
C ARG A 259 13.70 -18.33 -1.38
N ARG A 260 13.53 -17.36 -2.29
CA ARG A 260 14.68 -16.66 -2.91
C ARG A 260 15.40 -15.76 -1.91
N LEU A 261 14.66 -15.09 -1.03
CA LEU A 261 15.23 -14.26 0.04
C LEU A 261 16.02 -15.11 1.04
N GLU A 262 15.45 -16.24 1.47
CA GLU A 262 16.13 -17.22 2.34
C GLU A 262 17.39 -17.80 1.70
N ALA A 263 17.33 -18.17 0.42
CA ALA A 263 18.49 -18.64 -0.33
C ALA A 263 19.59 -17.57 -0.47
N ALA A 264 19.22 -16.29 -0.44
CA ALA A 264 20.16 -15.16 -0.40
C ALA A 264 20.66 -14.83 1.02
N GLY A 265 20.27 -15.60 2.04
CA GLY A 265 20.69 -15.43 3.44
C GLY A 265 19.87 -14.41 4.23
N HIS A 266 18.81 -13.86 3.65
CA HIS A 266 17.88 -12.95 4.35
C HIS A 266 16.86 -13.73 5.17
N ALA A 267 16.27 -13.07 6.17
CA ALA A 267 15.25 -13.64 7.03
C ALA A 267 13.90 -12.92 6.83
N PRO A 268 13.08 -13.35 5.84
CA PRO A 268 11.72 -12.88 5.73
C PRO A 268 10.88 -13.31 6.94
N LEU A 269 10.04 -12.42 7.45
CA LEU A 269 9.06 -12.80 8.48
C LEU A 269 7.95 -13.66 7.86
N PRO A 270 7.37 -14.61 8.61
CA PRO A 270 6.31 -15.47 8.10
C PRO A 270 5.13 -14.68 7.52
N MET A 271 4.59 -15.17 6.41
CA MET A 271 3.37 -14.62 5.81
C MET A 271 2.13 -15.29 6.40
N ASP A 272 1.24 -14.49 6.97
CA ASP A 272 -0.10 -14.88 7.38
C ASP A 272 -1.11 -14.55 6.26
N TYR A 273 -1.54 -15.58 5.55
CA TYR A 273 -2.45 -15.47 4.40
C TYR A 273 -3.94 -15.48 4.78
N GLU A 274 -4.30 -15.44 6.06
CA GLU A 274 -5.73 -15.38 6.41
C GLU A 274 -6.35 -14.07 5.89
N PRO A 275 -7.44 -14.11 5.10
CA PRO A 275 -8.00 -12.91 4.46
C PRO A 275 -8.79 -12.02 5.43
N GLY A 276 -8.94 -12.45 6.68
CA GLY A 276 -9.87 -11.89 7.65
C GLY A 276 -11.23 -12.59 7.59
N SER A 277 -12.03 -12.42 8.63
CA SER A 277 -13.35 -13.05 8.76
C SER A 277 -14.47 -12.05 9.04
N GLY A 278 -14.14 -10.76 9.13
CA GLY A 278 -15.10 -9.69 9.34
C GLY A 278 -16.06 -9.54 8.15
N LEU A 279 -17.17 -8.85 8.38
CA LEU A 279 -18.17 -8.65 7.35
C LEU A 279 -17.61 -7.90 6.13
N LEU A 280 -16.74 -6.90 6.37
CA LEU A 280 -16.11 -6.11 5.33
C LEU A 280 -14.92 -6.83 4.69
N ASP A 281 -14.33 -7.85 5.34
CA ASP A 281 -13.37 -8.77 4.69
C ASP A 281 -14.04 -9.63 3.61
N ARG A 282 -15.35 -9.86 3.74
CA ARG A 282 -16.15 -10.67 2.81
C ARG A 282 -16.88 -9.81 1.76
N PHE A 283 -16.78 -8.49 1.86
CA PHE A 283 -17.32 -7.57 0.88
C PHE A 283 -16.30 -7.35 -0.24
N VAL A 284 -16.70 -7.59 -1.50
CA VAL A 284 -15.87 -7.33 -2.68
C VAL A 284 -16.41 -6.12 -3.42
N ASP A 285 -15.64 -5.03 -3.41
CA ASP A 285 -16.02 -3.81 -4.09
C ASP A 285 -15.97 -3.97 -5.62
N LEU A 286 -16.94 -3.36 -6.31
CA LEU A 286 -17.09 -3.44 -7.76
C LEU A 286 -16.91 -2.05 -8.42
N PRO A 287 -16.36 -2.02 -9.65
CA PRO A 287 -16.20 -0.77 -10.37
C PRO A 287 -17.55 -0.20 -10.89
N PRO A 288 -17.59 1.11 -11.18
CA PRO A 288 -16.53 2.08 -10.90
C PRO A 288 -16.33 2.33 -9.40
N PHE A 289 -15.06 2.53 -9.00
CA PHE A 289 -14.71 2.78 -7.62
C PHE A 289 -15.05 4.22 -7.20
N ALA A 290 -14.98 4.54 -5.91
CA ALA A 290 -15.23 5.90 -5.44
C ALA A 290 -14.34 6.91 -6.20
N GLY A 291 -14.92 8.04 -6.62
CA GLY A 291 -14.23 9.03 -7.48
C GLY A 291 -14.14 8.64 -8.96
N GLN A 292 -14.63 7.46 -9.36
CA GLN A 292 -14.70 7.02 -10.75
C GLN A 292 -16.16 6.96 -11.22
N GLY A 293 -16.41 7.43 -12.44
CA GLY A 293 -17.71 7.31 -13.09
C GLY A 293 -18.83 8.16 -12.47
N ILE A 294 -20.05 7.95 -12.97
CA ILE A 294 -21.26 8.63 -12.52
C ILE A 294 -22.22 7.56 -12.03
N TRP A 295 -22.45 7.53 -10.72
CA TRP A 295 -23.48 6.69 -10.13
C TRP A 295 -24.83 7.42 -10.14
N PRO A 296 -25.97 6.68 -10.25
CA PRO A 296 -27.28 7.30 -10.40
C PRO A 296 -27.75 8.09 -9.17
N LEU A 297 -27.22 7.76 -7.99
CA LEU A 297 -27.50 8.45 -6.72
C LEU A 297 -26.19 8.71 -5.97
N PRO A 298 -26.11 9.81 -5.18
CA PRO A 298 -24.91 10.15 -4.43
C PRO A 298 -24.64 9.14 -3.32
N ILE A 299 -23.35 8.89 -3.09
CA ILE A 299 -22.83 8.10 -1.97
C ILE A 299 -21.62 8.86 -1.43
N ASP A 300 -21.42 8.85 -0.12
CA ASP A 300 -20.18 9.40 0.44
C ASP A 300 -19.02 8.48 0.02
N PRO A 301 -17.98 9.00 -0.67
CA PRO A 301 -16.79 8.23 -0.99
C PRO A 301 -16.13 7.59 0.24
N GLY A 302 -16.14 8.27 1.40
CA GLY A 302 -15.54 7.77 2.65
C GLY A 302 -16.28 6.57 3.24
N ASP A 303 -17.56 6.41 2.89
CA ASP A 303 -18.34 5.25 3.29
C ASP A 303 -18.18 4.08 2.33
N THR A 304 -17.50 4.19 1.19
CA THR A 304 -17.32 3.03 0.29
C THR A 304 -16.21 2.11 0.81
N PRO A 305 -16.52 0.91 1.35
CA PRO A 305 -15.48 -0.01 1.75
C PRO A 305 -14.74 -0.55 0.53
N HIS A 306 -13.43 -0.65 0.66
CA HIS A 306 -12.51 -1.00 -0.41
C HIS A 306 -11.32 -1.82 0.12
N LEU A 307 -11.59 -2.69 1.11
CA LEU A 307 -10.62 -3.66 1.63
C LEU A 307 -10.33 -4.76 0.61
N LYS A 308 -11.40 -5.30 0.01
CA LYS A 308 -11.35 -6.23 -1.13
C LYS A 308 -12.06 -5.60 -2.32
N LEU A 309 -11.51 -5.78 -3.52
CA LEU A 309 -12.04 -5.20 -4.74
C LEU A 309 -11.91 -6.15 -5.93
N SER A 310 -12.78 -6.00 -6.93
CA SER A 310 -12.65 -6.72 -8.18
C SER A 310 -11.67 -6.03 -9.11
N VAL A 311 -10.55 -6.69 -9.41
CA VAL A 311 -9.57 -6.23 -10.40
C VAL A 311 -9.49 -7.26 -11.51
N ARG A 312 -10.00 -6.91 -12.70
CA ARG A 312 -10.01 -7.81 -13.88
C ARG A 312 -10.61 -9.19 -13.59
N GLY A 313 -11.60 -9.26 -12.70
CA GLY A 313 -12.26 -10.51 -12.29
C GLY A 313 -11.56 -11.27 -11.15
N CYS A 314 -10.42 -10.80 -10.65
CA CYS A 314 -9.78 -11.30 -9.43
C CYS A 314 -10.33 -10.58 -8.20
N ILE A 315 -10.29 -11.23 -7.03
CA ILE A 315 -10.52 -10.56 -5.75
C ILE A 315 -9.16 -10.06 -5.24
N SER A 316 -8.93 -8.75 -5.34
CA SER A 316 -7.69 -8.11 -4.90
C SER A 316 -7.82 -7.54 -3.48
N THR A 317 -6.71 -7.51 -2.76
CA THR A 317 -6.49 -6.78 -1.51
C THR A 317 -5.00 -6.41 -1.44
N SER A 318 -4.51 -5.98 -0.28
CA SER A 318 -3.09 -5.69 -0.08
C SER A 318 -2.41 -6.77 0.75
N ALA A 319 -1.15 -7.07 0.42
CA ALA A 319 -0.26 -7.87 1.24
C ALA A 319 0.92 -7.01 1.71
N GLY A 320 1.28 -7.15 2.98
CA GLY A 320 2.48 -6.55 3.59
C GLY A 320 3.53 -7.62 3.83
N ILE A 321 4.78 -7.28 3.55
CA ILE A 321 5.96 -8.15 3.63
C ILE A 321 7.01 -7.43 4.45
N ILE A 322 7.60 -8.14 5.42
CA ILE A 322 8.67 -7.61 6.27
C ILE A 322 9.86 -8.57 6.17
N ILE A 323 11.05 -8.04 5.91
CA ILE A 323 12.25 -8.84 5.67
C ILE A 323 13.41 -8.26 6.47
N ARG A 324 14.16 -9.12 7.17
CA ARG A 324 15.43 -8.73 7.78
C ARG A 324 16.59 -9.12 6.86
N ALA A 325 17.48 -8.17 6.60
CA ALA A 325 18.70 -8.40 5.83
C ALA A 325 19.64 -9.39 6.56
N ALA A 326 20.49 -10.06 5.78
CA ALA A 326 21.48 -10.98 6.31
C ALA A 326 22.41 -10.26 7.31
N GLN A 327 22.97 -10.98 8.28
CA GLN A 327 24.01 -10.46 9.18
C GLN A 327 25.38 -10.40 8.48
#